data_AF-A0A519DUV1-F1
#
_entry.id   AF-A0A519DUV1-F1
#
_cell.length_a   1.000
_cell.length_b   1.000
_cell.length_c   1.000
_cell.angle_alpha   90.00
_cell.angle_beta   90.00
_cell.angle_gamma   90.00
#
_symmetry.space_group_name_H-M   'P 1'
#
loop_
_entity.id
_entity.type
_entity.pdbx_description
1 polymer ?
#
loop_
_entity_poly.entity_id
_entity_poly.type
_entity_poly.pdbx_seq_one_letter_code
_entity_poly.pdbx_strand_id
1 'polypeptide(L)'
;SEIVNNSYGPIKVSGDVKDVPSDEETLALTGISSLRVLSKKTVIQPILSVNGSYEFGYASLVKLKDSDDEEFTLTVDHEGHQLREVYSNRVNEQQTISAEVYQRSYVLNDLMPKPLPFAAIIDGTTKLMTDAKGLVNTTGKTVTVKLNSDKSASTVIDYAVSTKEAANFTANLDASGKTTIKLNTANPAAVNAFVAIQGAVDFVAKYLTVAELPLLDSGIVAAVNRKEDVCNAFYENGSLNFFAQGKDVQGKTCANTALISDVVYHEWGHAMDDFLGPVNRTNSSTGITDGAYSEGIGDILSSYMARAPNLGVGLTLNDKTELRNLQNTRKHPPANARESEVHEAGLIIGGAFWDMFTLLSSLHGAEQGADLA
;
A
#
# COMPACT_ATOMS: atom_id res chain seq x y z
N SER A 1 48.72 -4.45 -28.39
CA SER A 1 48.78 -3.02 -28.03
C SER A 1 47.67 -2.76 -27.04
N GLU A 2 47.98 -2.94 -25.76
CA GLU A 2 47.05 -2.69 -24.67
C GLU A 2 46.93 -1.18 -24.50
N ILE A 3 45.72 -0.63 -24.68
CA ILE A 3 45.46 0.78 -24.47
C ILE A 3 45.43 0.99 -22.96
N VAL A 4 46.59 1.34 -22.41
CA VAL A 4 46.69 1.82 -21.02
C VAL A 4 45.95 3.16 -20.97
N ASN A 5 44.78 3.16 -20.34
CA ASN A 5 44.03 4.37 -20.10
C ASN A 5 44.73 5.20 -19.01
N ASN A 6 45.55 6.17 -19.42
CA ASN A 6 46.23 7.14 -18.57
C ASN A 6 45.34 8.35 -18.17
N SER A 7 44.01 8.22 -18.19
CA SER A 7 43.09 9.37 -17.99
C SER A 7 43.00 9.88 -16.56
N TYR A 8 43.54 9.17 -15.58
CA TYR A 8 43.65 9.64 -14.20
C TYR A 8 45.14 9.81 -13.93
N GLY A 9 45.61 11.05 -13.72
CA GLY A 9 46.98 11.30 -13.27
C GLY A 9 47.33 10.48 -12.01
N PRO A 10 48.59 10.49 -11.55
CA PRO A 10 48.99 9.70 -10.38
C PRO A 10 48.03 9.95 -9.20
N ILE A 11 47.30 8.89 -8.80
CA ILE A 11 46.43 8.92 -7.63
C ILE A 11 47.35 9.10 -6.41
N LYS A 12 47.32 10.29 -5.82
CA LYS A 12 47.99 10.52 -4.54
C LYS A 12 47.13 9.89 -3.45
N VAL A 13 47.60 8.75 -2.94
CA VAL A 13 47.11 8.25 -1.65
C VAL A 13 47.68 9.18 -0.59
N SER A 14 46.79 9.88 0.11
CA SER A 14 47.17 10.80 1.19
C SER A 14 47.25 10.04 2.52
N GLY A 15 48.23 10.38 3.35
CA GLY A 15 48.40 9.85 4.70
C GLY A 15 49.49 8.79 4.83
N ASP A 16 50.05 8.67 6.05
CA ASP A 16 50.90 7.53 6.42
C ASP A 16 50.08 6.23 6.35
N VAL A 17 50.75 5.08 6.13
CA VAL A 17 50.12 3.76 6.31
C VAL A 17 49.84 3.62 7.81
N LYS A 18 48.66 4.07 8.23
CA LYS A 18 48.17 3.97 9.61
C LYS A 18 47.79 2.53 9.94
N ASP A 19 47.69 2.23 11.23
CA ASP A 19 47.42 0.88 11.70
C ASP A 19 46.06 0.38 11.21
N VAL A 20 46.02 -0.90 10.85
CA VAL A 20 44.78 -1.58 10.50
C VAL A 20 43.93 -1.73 11.77
N PRO A 21 42.65 -1.29 11.79
CA PRO A 21 41.79 -1.45 12.96
C PRO A 21 41.74 -2.91 13.41
N SER A 22 41.79 -3.17 14.71
CA SER A 22 41.65 -4.52 15.26
C SER A 22 40.24 -5.08 15.05
N ASP A 23 40.06 -6.39 15.25
CA ASP A 23 38.75 -7.02 15.17
C ASP A 23 37.82 -6.52 16.28
N GLU A 24 38.35 -6.28 17.48
CA GLU A 24 37.59 -5.74 18.60
C GLU A 24 37.11 -4.30 18.33
N GLU A 25 37.99 -3.44 17.81
CA GLU A 25 37.62 -2.09 17.38
C GLU A 25 36.59 -2.12 16.25
N THR A 26 36.78 -2.99 15.26
CA THR A 26 35.82 -3.12 14.15
C THR A 26 34.45 -3.54 14.64
N LEU A 27 34.37 -4.52 15.54
CA LEU A 27 33.11 -4.98 16.11
C LEU A 27 32.46 -3.89 16.97
N ALA A 28 33.25 -3.13 17.74
CA ALA A 28 32.76 -2.02 18.54
C ALA A 28 32.08 -0.93 17.68
N LEU A 29 32.59 -0.66 16.47
CA LEU A 29 31.99 0.30 15.54
C LEU A 29 30.59 -0.12 15.06
N THR A 30 30.27 -1.42 15.08
CA THR A 30 28.95 -1.90 14.66
C THR A 30 27.89 -1.75 15.76
N GLY A 31 28.31 -1.73 17.03
CA GLY A 31 27.39 -1.80 18.17
C GLY A 31 26.65 -3.15 18.31
N ILE A 32 27.00 -4.18 17.52
CA ILE A 32 26.31 -5.47 17.47
C ILE A 32 27.23 -6.56 18.01
N SER A 33 26.88 -7.11 19.18
CA SER A 33 27.68 -8.12 19.88
C SER A 33 27.61 -9.53 19.27
N SER A 34 26.65 -9.80 18.39
CA SER A 34 26.48 -11.10 17.74
C SER A 34 27.38 -11.31 16.50
N LEU A 35 28.07 -10.26 16.04
CA LEU A 35 28.91 -10.33 14.84
C LEU A 35 30.28 -10.93 15.14
N ARG A 36 30.80 -11.73 14.21
CA ARG A 36 32.16 -12.27 14.21
C ARG A 36 32.91 -11.87 12.94
N VAL A 37 34.19 -11.51 13.07
CA VAL A 37 35.05 -11.20 11.91
C VAL A 37 35.44 -12.50 11.20
N LEU A 38 35.23 -12.55 9.89
CA LEU A 38 35.64 -13.67 9.02
C LEU A 38 36.97 -13.40 8.32
N SER A 39 37.12 -12.20 7.77
CA SER A 39 38.32 -11.81 7.04
C SER A 39 38.45 -10.31 6.95
N LYS A 40 39.68 -9.84 6.73
CA LYS A 40 40.02 -8.43 6.57
C LYS A 40 40.96 -8.26 5.39
N LYS A 41 40.69 -7.28 4.55
CA LYS A 41 41.53 -6.93 3.41
C LYS A 41 41.73 -5.43 3.37
N THR A 42 42.98 -4.98 3.35
CA THR A 42 43.30 -3.56 3.11
C THR A 42 42.96 -3.17 1.67
N VAL A 43 42.27 -2.06 1.52
CA VAL A 43 41.83 -1.46 0.25
C VAL A 43 42.16 0.03 0.25
N ILE A 44 42.08 0.65 -0.93
CA ILE A 44 42.13 2.12 -1.07
C ILE A 44 40.69 2.56 -1.33
N GLN A 45 40.18 3.49 -0.51
CA GLN A 45 38.82 4.01 -0.64
C GLN A 45 38.86 5.48 -1.08
N PRO A 46 38.02 5.89 -2.06
CA PRO A 46 37.80 7.29 -2.36
C PRO A 46 37.02 7.98 -1.23
N ILE A 47 37.47 9.16 -0.83
CA ILE A 47 36.87 10.01 0.20
C ILE A 47 36.51 11.33 -0.48
N LEU A 48 35.24 11.70 -0.43
CA LEU A 48 34.81 13.00 -0.95
C LEU A 48 35.15 14.08 0.10
N SER A 49 36.09 14.95 -0.23
CA SER A 49 36.47 16.06 0.65
C SER A 49 35.40 17.16 0.66
N VAL A 50 35.45 18.04 1.66
CA VAL A 50 34.49 19.14 1.87
C VAL A 50 34.46 20.12 0.67
N ASN A 51 35.53 20.19 -0.12
CA ASN A 51 35.61 21.06 -1.30
C ASN A 51 35.10 20.38 -2.59
N GLY A 52 34.58 19.15 -2.50
CA GLY A 52 34.04 18.39 -3.63
C GLY A 52 35.08 17.63 -4.47
N SER A 53 36.35 17.59 -4.05
CA SER A 53 37.38 16.75 -4.69
C SER A 53 37.50 15.37 -4.03
N TYR A 54 37.89 14.36 -4.81
CA TYR A 54 38.17 13.02 -4.29
C TYR A 54 39.60 12.94 -3.75
N GLU A 55 39.72 12.55 -2.49
CA GLU A 55 40.94 12.11 -1.83
C GLU A 55 40.92 10.58 -1.72
N PHE A 56 42.08 9.96 -1.48
CA PHE A 56 42.18 8.50 -1.41
C PHE A 56 42.97 8.11 -0.16
N GLY A 57 42.35 7.28 0.68
CA GLY A 57 42.93 6.80 1.94
C GLY A 57 42.91 5.28 2.04
N TYR A 58 43.71 4.75 2.96
CA TYR A 58 43.66 3.33 3.30
C TYR A 58 42.42 3.01 4.14
N ALA A 59 41.80 1.88 3.82
CA ALA A 59 40.67 1.34 4.56
C ALA A 59 40.78 -0.18 4.64
N SER A 60 40.00 -0.79 5.53
CA SER A 60 39.83 -2.23 5.62
C SER A 60 38.42 -2.60 5.18
N LEU A 61 38.36 -3.46 4.17
CA LEU A 61 37.16 -4.21 3.83
C LEU A 61 37.10 -5.42 4.77
N VAL A 62 36.14 -5.42 5.68
CA VAL A 62 35.97 -6.43 6.72
C VAL A 62 34.74 -7.26 6.42
N LYS A 63 34.90 -8.57 6.26
CA LYS A 63 33.77 -9.50 6.19
C LYS A 63 33.40 -9.93 7.60
N LEU A 64 32.13 -9.80 7.95
CA LEU A 64 31.56 -10.21 9.21
C LEU A 64 30.49 -11.28 8.99
N LYS A 65 30.15 -12.00 10.05
CA LYS A 65 29.02 -12.93 10.09
C LYS A 65 28.21 -12.77 11.38
N ASP A 66 26.89 -12.88 11.32
CA ASP A 66 26.05 -12.89 12.52
C ASP A 66 25.73 -14.31 13.04
N SER A 67 24.80 -14.41 13.99
CA SER A 67 24.31 -15.66 14.56
C SER A 67 23.45 -16.49 13.59
N ASP A 68 22.85 -15.85 12.59
CA ASP A 68 21.97 -16.47 11.59
C ASP A 68 22.75 -16.86 10.32
N ASP A 69 24.08 -16.79 10.38
CA ASP A 69 25.01 -17.11 9.31
C ASP A 69 24.95 -16.12 8.12
N GLU A 70 24.43 -14.91 8.33
CA GLU A 70 24.42 -13.82 7.34
C GLU A 70 25.79 -13.14 7.26
N GLU A 71 26.30 -12.93 6.03
CA GLU A 71 27.58 -12.26 5.79
C GLU A 71 27.40 -10.77 5.44
N PHE A 72 28.12 -9.93 6.18
CA PHE A 72 28.20 -8.49 5.97
C PHE A 72 29.58 -8.13 5.46
N THR A 73 29.66 -7.06 4.68
CA THR A 73 30.92 -6.42 4.35
C THR A 73 30.88 -4.97 4.81
N LEU A 74 31.88 -4.60 5.60
CA LEU A 74 32.10 -3.24 6.07
C LEU A 74 33.33 -2.65 5.38
N THR A 75 33.33 -1.33 5.18
CA THR A 75 34.55 -0.58 4.89
C THR A 75 34.85 0.33 6.07
N VAL A 76 35.98 0.12 6.74
CA VAL A 76 36.45 0.91 7.89
C VAL A 76 37.70 1.68 7.50
N ASP A 77 37.70 3.00 7.61
CA ASP A 77 38.87 3.79 7.26
C ASP A 77 39.98 3.67 8.33
N HIS A 78 41.25 3.76 7.91
CA HIS A 78 42.41 3.64 8.81
C HIS A 78 42.75 4.95 9.53
N GLU A 79 42.17 6.09 9.15
CA GLU A 79 42.57 7.39 9.69
C GLU A 79 41.82 7.77 10.96
N GLY A 80 40.49 7.69 10.90
CA GLY A 80 39.59 7.97 11.99
C GLY A 80 38.96 6.72 12.58
N HIS A 81 39.29 5.53 12.07
CA HIS A 81 38.65 4.25 12.44
C HIS A 81 37.13 4.37 12.35
N GLN A 82 36.61 4.99 11.29
CA GLN A 82 35.17 5.17 11.12
C GLN A 82 34.61 4.21 10.08
N LEU A 83 33.35 3.83 10.30
CA LEU A 83 32.59 3.04 9.35
C LEU A 83 32.17 3.93 8.18
N ARG A 84 32.59 3.56 6.97
CA ARG A 84 32.30 4.32 5.74
C ARG A 84 31.14 3.72 4.97
N GLU A 85 31.10 2.39 4.87
CA GLU A 85 30.08 1.66 4.13
C GLU A 85 29.76 0.34 4.82
N VAL A 86 28.51 -0.10 4.69
CA VAL A 86 28.01 -1.39 5.14
C VAL A 86 27.12 -1.95 4.05
N TYR A 87 27.34 -3.20 3.66
CA TYR A 87 26.44 -3.91 2.76
C TYR A 87 26.37 -5.41 3.10
N SER A 88 25.18 -5.98 2.98
CA SER A 88 24.93 -7.43 3.11
C SER A 88 24.99 -8.08 1.73
N ASN A 89 25.51 -9.30 1.65
CA ASN A 89 25.55 -10.09 0.41
C ASN A 89 24.24 -10.83 0.11
N ARG A 90 23.12 -10.44 0.73
CA ARG A 90 21.82 -11.07 0.51
C ARG A 90 21.26 -10.71 -0.87
N VAL A 91 21.66 -11.47 -1.89
CA VAL A 91 21.07 -11.41 -3.23
C VAL A 91 19.92 -12.42 -3.27
N ASN A 92 18.78 -12.05 -2.71
CA ASN A 92 17.56 -12.84 -2.92
C ASN A 92 17.06 -12.59 -4.36
N GLU A 93 16.45 -13.60 -4.99
CA GLU A 93 15.74 -13.37 -6.24
C GLU A 93 14.60 -12.39 -5.98
N GLN A 94 14.65 -11.25 -6.67
CA GLN A 94 13.66 -10.20 -6.53
C GLN A 94 12.44 -10.57 -7.37
N GLN A 95 11.34 -10.89 -6.69
CA GLN A 95 10.08 -11.27 -7.30
C GLN A 95 9.11 -10.09 -7.21
N THR A 96 8.38 -9.79 -8.27
CA THR A 96 7.25 -8.84 -8.23
C THR A 96 5.96 -9.63 -8.28
N ILE A 97 5.08 -9.42 -7.30
CA ILE A 97 3.75 -10.04 -7.26
C ILE A 97 2.69 -8.95 -7.46
N SER A 98 1.91 -9.11 -8.51
CA SER A 98 0.72 -8.31 -8.84
C SER A 98 -0.51 -9.20 -8.94
N ALA A 99 -1.69 -8.59 -8.93
CA ALA A 99 -2.95 -9.27 -9.20
C ALA A 99 -3.80 -8.46 -10.19
N GLU A 100 -4.56 -9.18 -11.02
CA GLU A 100 -5.62 -8.57 -11.81
C GLU A 100 -6.75 -8.13 -10.88
N VAL A 101 -7.15 -6.87 -10.99
CA VAL A 101 -8.25 -6.27 -10.22
C VAL A 101 -9.02 -5.30 -11.11
N TYR A 102 -10.25 -4.97 -10.73
CA TYR A 102 -11.04 -3.95 -11.42
C TYR A 102 -10.63 -2.57 -10.96
N GLN A 103 -10.31 -1.69 -11.91
CA GLN A 103 -9.93 -0.32 -11.56
C GLN A 103 -11.04 0.40 -10.81
N ARG A 104 -12.28 0.24 -11.27
CA ARG A 104 -13.49 0.80 -10.69
C ARG A 104 -14.60 -0.22 -10.52
N SER A 105 -14.90 -1.00 -11.56
CA SER A 105 -16.00 -1.96 -11.50
C SER A 105 -15.93 -3.02 -12.59
N TYR A 106 -16.29 -4.24 -12.22
CA TYR A 106 -16.31 -5.38 -13.13
C TYR A 106 -17.11 -5.16 -14.43
N VAL A 107 -18.17 -4.36 -14.39
CA VAL A 107 -19.02 -4.11 -15.57
C VAL A 107 -18.37 -3.19 -16.60
N LEU A 108 -17.34 -2.44 -16.19
CA LEU A 108 -16.61 -1.51 -17.07
C LEU A 108 -15.54 -2.22 -17.91
N ASN A 109 -15.28 -3.50 -17.65
CA ASN A 109 -14.20 -4.27 -18.29
C ASN A 109 -12.83 -3.59 -18.13
N ASP A 110 -12.60 -2.98 -16.97
CA ASP A 110 -11.39 -2.22 -16.60
C ASP A 110 -10.41 -3.08 -15.78
N LEU A 111 -10.40 -4.38 -16.05
CA LEU A 111 -9.52 -5.33 -15.38
C LEU A 111 -8.07 -5.00 -15.73
N MET A 112 -7.25 -4.76 -14.71
CA MET A 112 -5.84 -4.40 -14.90
C MET A 112 -4.95 -5.01 -13.83
N PRO A 113 -3.69 -5.35 -14.15
CA PRO A 113 -2.73 -5.78 -13.14
C PRO A 113 -2.37 -4.59 -12.24
N LYS A 114 -2.53 -4.77 -10.93
CA LYS A 114 -1.99 -3.87 -9.91
C LYS A 114 -1.05 -4.64 -8.98
N PRO A 115 0.02 -4.02 -8.45
CA PRO A 115 0.82 -4.63 -7.40
C PRO A 115 -0.05 -5.14 -6.25
N LEU A 116 0.40 -6.17 -5.54
CA LEU A 116 -0.13 -6.50 -4.22
C LEU A 116 0.76 -5.80 -3.18
N PRO A 117 0.46 -4.55 -2.78
CA PRO A 117 1.33 -3.81 -1.87
C PRO A 117 1.21 -4.34 -0.46
N PHE A 118 2.35 -4.47 0.23
CA PHE A 118 2.42 -4.82 1.66
C PHE A 118 1.73 -6.13 2.05
N ALA A 119 1.45 -7.02 1.09
CA ALA A 119 0.82 -8.30 1.35
C ALA A 119 1.80 -9.23 2.06
N ALA A 120 1.32 -9.93 3.09
CA ALA A 120 2.10 -10.95 3.77
C ALA A 120 2.34 -12.16 2.86
N ILE A 121 3.59 -12.60 2.78
CA ILE A 121 4.05 -13.72 1.95
C ILE A 121 4.63 -14.80 2.87
N ILE A 122 4.21 -16.05 2.69
CA ILE A 122 4.75 -17.20 3.41
C ILE A 122 5.50 -18.08 2.41
N ASP A 123 6.81 -18.19 2.58
CA ASP A 123 7.71 -19.04 1.81
C ASP A 123 8.23 -20.17 2.72
N GLY A 124 7.55 -21.32 2.68
CA GLY A 124 7.76 -22.41 3.63
C GLY A 124 7.41 -21.97 5.06
N THR A 125 8.42 -21.83 5.92
CA THR A 125 8.29 -21.30 7.28
C THR A 125 8.64 -19.82 7.40
N THR A 126 9.21 -19.23 6.34
CA THR A 126 9.65 -17.84 6.32
C THR A 126 8.47 -16.92 6.09
N LYS A 127 8.35 -15.88 6.93
CA LYS A 127 7.39 -14.79 6.74
C LYS A 127 8.10 -13.62 6.08
N LEU A 128 7.55 -13.16 4.97
CA LEU A 128 8.01 -12.06 4.15
C LEU A 128 6.85 -11.10 3.89
N MET A 129 7.14 -9.99 3.24
CA MET A 129 6.13 -9.03 2.81
C MET A 129 6.55 -8.42 1.48
N THR A 130 5.58 -8.09 0.64
CA THR A 130 5.82 -7.25 -0.52
C THR A 130 6.00 -5.77 -0.13
N ASP A 131 6.72 -4.98 -0.91
CA ASP A 131 6.74 -3.53 -0.76
C ASP A 131 5.54 -2.86 -1.49
N ALA A 132 5.52 -1.53 -1.56
CA ALA A 132 4.49 -0.75 -2.27
C ALA A 132 4.35 -1.11 -3.77
N LYS A 133 5.41 -1.66 -4.38
CA LYS A 133 5.46 -2.06 -5.79
C LYS A 133 5.22 -3.55 -5.98
N GLY A 134 4.87 -4.27 -4.91
CA GLY A 134 4.68 -5.72 -4.96
C GLY A 134 5.99 -6.51 -4.95
N LEU A 135 7.13 -5.88 -4.67
CA LEU A 135 8.44 -6.53 -4.68
C LEU A 135 8.64 -7.32 -3.38
N VAL A 136 9.06 -8.57 -3.51
CA VAL A 136 9.41 -9.45 -2.39
C VAL A 136 10.69 -10.22 -2.74
N ASN A 137 11.53 -10.38 -1.74
CA ASN A 137 12.80 -11.10 -1.85
C ASN A 137 12.60 -12.54 -1.36
N THR A 138 12.43 -13.48 -2.28
CA THR A 138 12.15 -14.90 -2.00
C THR A 138 12.84 -15.80 -3.01
N THR A 139 13.33 -16.95 -2.56
CA THR A 139 13.87 -18.00 -3.43
C THR A 139 12.85 -19.11 -3.70
N GLY A 140 11.68 -19.05 -3.06
CA GLY A 140 10.59 -19.99 -3.23
C GLY A 140 9.98 -19.88 -4.63
N LYS A 141 9.73 -21.01 -5.27
CA LYS A 141 8.99 -21.05 -6.54
C LYS A 141 7.47 -21.00 -6.35
N THR A 142 7.03 -21.28 -5.13
CA THR A 142 5.63 -21.28 -4.73
C THR A 142 5.56 -20.67 -3.34
N VAL A 143 4.70 -19.68 -3.17
CA VAL A 143 4.48 -18.98 -1.90
C VAL A 143 3.00 -18.89 -1.58
N THR A 144 2.65 -18.77 -0.30
CA THR A 144 1.29 -18.43 0.10
C THR A 144 1.19 -16.93 0.29
N VAL A 145 0.29 -16.29 -0.45
CA VAL A 145 -0.05 -14.88 -0.29
C VAL A 145 -1.21 -14.77 0.69
N LYS A 146 -1.06 -13.98 1.75
CA LYS A 146 -2.13 -13.63 2.68
C LYS A 146 -2.54 -12.18 2.47
N LEU A 147 -3.84 -11.93 2.40
CA LEU A 147 -4.44 -10.61 2.20
C LEU A 147 -4.58 -9.85 3.52
N ASN A 148 -3.45 -9.73 4.22
CA ASN A 148 -3.26 -8.79 5.32
C ASN A 148 -2.02 -7.93 5.03
N SER A 149 -2.06 -6.69 5.47
CA SER A 149 -0.99 -5.70 5.29
C SER A 149 -0.42 -5.31 6.64
N ASP A 150 0.85 -5.63 6.93
CA ASP A 150 1.43 -5.22 8.23
C ASP A 150 1.84 -3.74 8.25
N LYS A 151 1.85 -3.04 7.09
CA LYS A 151 2.00 -1.58 7.05
C LYS A 151 0.77 -0.86 7.60
N SER A 152 -0.40 -1.35 7.25
CA SER A 152 -1.68 -0.69 7.57
C SER A 152 -2.54 -1.49 8.53
N ALA A 153 -2.06 -2.63 9.04
CA ALA A 153 -2.80 -3.67 9.76
C ALA A 153 -4.12 -4.16 9.11
N SER A 154 -4.44 -3.71 7.89
CA SER A 154 -5.71 -4.01 7.23
C SER A 154 -5.74 -5.45 6.77
N THR A 155 -6.87 -6.12 6.97
CA THR A 155 -7.04 -7.55 6.69
C THR A 155 -8.34 -7.79 5.94
N VAL A 156 -8.27 -8.55 4.84
CA VAL A 156 -9.45 -9.03 4.13
C VAL A 156 -9.72 -10.47 4.50
N ILE A 157 -10.95 -10.75 4.94
CA ILE A 157 -11.41 -12.09 5.29
C ILE A 157 -12.52 -12.53 4.33
N ASP A 158 -12.53 -13.82 3.99
CA ASP A 158 -13.69 -14.40 3.30
C ASP A 158 -14.73 -14.80 4.34
N TYR A 159 -15.85 -14.08 4.37
CA TYR A 159 -16.88 -14.31 5.38
C TYR A 159 -17.55 -15.68 5.22
N ALA A 160 -17.48 -16.31 4.05
CA ALA A 160 -17.97 -17.66 3.86
C ALA A 160 -17.11 -18.73 4.58
N VAL A 161 -15.89 -18.40 4.99
CA VAL A 161 -14.95 -19.31 5.67
C VAL A 161 -15.10 -19.18 7.19
N SER A 162 -15.14 -20.31 7.90
CA SER A 162 -15.43 -20.36 9.34
C SER A 162 -14.31 -19.83 10.24
N THR A 163 -13.05 -19.94 9.81
CA THR A 163 -11.88 -19.51 10.62
C THR A 163 -11.78 -17.99 10.75
N LYS A 164 -12.40 -17.24 9.82
CA LYS A 164 -12.32 -15.77 9.72
C LYS A 164 -10.87 -15.25 9.72
N GLU A 165 -9.93 -16.09 9.28
CA GLU A 165 -8.55 -15.67 9.05
C GLU A 165 -8.45 -14.85 7.75
N ALA A 166 -7.33 -14.14 7.61
CA ALA A 166 -7.00 -13.45 6.37
C ALA A 166 -7.13 -14.40 5.16
N ALA A 167 -7.91 -13.97 4.17
CA ALA A 167 -8.03 -14.65 2.90
C ALA A 167 -6.65 -14.86 2.29
N ASN A 168 -6.40 -16.04 1.74
CA ASN A 168 -5.09 -16.42 1.26
C ASN A 168 -5.20 -17.36 0.06
N PHE A 169 -4.13 -17.43 -0.71
CA PHE A 169 -4.01 -18.31 -1.86
C PHE A 169 -2.55 -18.65 -2.15
N THR A 170 -2.33 -19.76 -2.86
CA THR A 170 -1.01 -20.15 -3.33
C THR A 170 -0.69 -19.44 -4.64
N ALA A 171 0.47 -18.79 -4.70
CA ALA A 171 1.03 -18.19 -5.90
C ALA A 171 2.22 -19.01 -6.40
N ASN A 172 2.18 -19.40 -7.68
CA ASN A 172 3.35 -19.96 -8.37
C ASN A 172 4.12 -18.82 -9.00
N LEU A 173 5.37 -18.63 -8.60
CA LEU A 173 6.19 -17.51 -9.05
C LEU A 173 6.76 -17.79 -10.44
N ASP A 174 6.61 -16.80 -11.31
CA ASP A 174 7.10 -16.86 -12.68
C ASP A 174 8.63 -16.74 -12.70
N ALA A 175 9.28 -17.56 -13.53
CA ALA A 175 10.74 -17.59 -13.65
C ALA A 175 11.34 -16.26 -14.17
N SER A 176 10.54 -15.38 -14.77
CA SER A 176 10.94 -14.04 -15.19
C SER A 176 11.09 -13.05 -14.03
N GLY A 177 10.70 -13.43 -12.81
CA GLY A 177 10.66 -12.53 -11.65
C GLY A 177 9.40 -11.66 -11.57
N LYS A 178 8.44 -11.83 -12.49
CA LYS A 178 7.19 -11.06 -12.53
C LYS A 178 5.98 -11.98 -12.58
N THR A 179 5.26 -12.04 -11.47
CA THR A 179 4.07 -12.88 -11.31
C THR A 179 2.83 -12.01 -11.26
N THR A 180 1.86 -12.30 -12.13
CA THR A 180 0.53 -11.66 -12.10
C THR A 180 -0.53 -12.71 -11.81
N ILE A 181 -1.13 -12.60 -10.62
CA ILE A 181 -2.22 -13.45 -10.17
C ILE A 181 -3.47 -13.11 -10.98
N LYS A 182 -4.02 -14.12 -11.65
CA LYS A 182 -5.27 -13.95 -12.40
C LYS A 182 -6.44 -13.89 -11.45
N LEU A 183 -7.38 -12.97 -11.67
CA LEU A 183 -8.45 -12.69 -10.71
C LEU A 183 -9.29 -13.95 -10.38
N ASN A 184 -9.43 -14.88 -11.33
CA ASN A 184 -10.16 -16.14 -11.18
C ASN A 184 -9.35 -17.29 -10.53
N THR A 185 -8.06 -17.10 -10.26
CA THR A 185 -7.19 -18.10 -9.61
C THR A 185 -7.15 -17.97 -8.09
N ALA A 186 -7.71 -16.87 -7.57
CA ALA A 186 -7.87 -16.59 -6.15
C ALA A 186 -9.32 -16.18 -5.87
N ASN A 187 -9.66 -15.88 -4.61
CA ASN A 187 -10.95 -15.28 -4.29
C ASN A 187 -11.02 -13.85 -4.89
N PRO A 188 -11.84 -13.62 -5.92
CA PRO A 188 -11.77 -12.37 -6.68
C PRO A 188 -12.24 -11.17 -5.86
N ALA A 189 -13.27 -11.37 -5.03
CA ALA A 189 -13.79 -10.34 -4.12
C ALA A 189 -12.73 -9.93 -3.10
N ALA A 190 -12.01 -10.91 -2.53
CA ALA A 190 -11.00 -10.64 -1.52
C ALA A 190 -9.80 -9.88 -2.10
N VAL A 191 -9.30 -10.31 -3.27
CA VAL A 191 -8.17 -9.66 -3.95
C VAL A 191 -8.52 -8.24 -4.39
N ASN A 192 -9.70 -8.04 -4.98
CA ASN A 192 -10.14 -6.72 -5.42
C ASN A 192 -10.29 -5.75 -4.23
N ALA A 193 -10.96 -6.18 -3.15
CA ALA A 193 -11.12 -5.39 -1.94
C ALA A 193 -9.77 -5.06 -1.29
N PHE A 194 -8.85 -6.03 -1.19
CA PHE A 194 -7.54 -5.80 -0.59
C PHE A 194 -6.77 -4.70 -1.32
N VAL A 195 -6.67 -4.78 -2.65
CA VAL A 195 -5.94 -3.78 -3.44
C VAL A 195 -6.63 -2.40 -3.38
N ALA A 196 -7.97 -2.35 -3.41
CA ALA A 196 -8.70 -1.10 -3.27
C ALA A 196 -8.47 -0.46 -1.88
N ILE A 197 -8.54 -1.23 -0.80
CA ILE A 197 -8.27 -0.73 0.56
C ILE A 197 -6.85 -0.18 0.69
N GLN A 198 -5.84 -0.89 0.18
CA GLN A 198 -4.47 -0.38 0.18
C GLN A 198 -4.34 0.91 -0.65
N GLY A 199 -5.06 1.01 -1.76
CA GLY A 199 -5.16 2.24 -2.55
C GLY A 199 -5.76 3.41 -1.78
N ALA A 200 -6.83 3.17 -1.00
CA ALA A 200 -7.43 4.20 -0.14
C ALA A 200 -6.47 4.66 0.96
N VAL A 201 -5.81 3.72 1.64
CA VAL A 201 -4.79 3.99 2.66
C VAL A 201 -3.66 4.84 2.07
N ASP A 202 -3.08 4.42 0.95
CA ASP A 202 -1.98 5.16 0.31
C ASP A 202 -2.41 6.52 -0.22
N PHE A 203 -3.66 6.68 -0.68
CA PHE A 203 -4.20 7.97 -1.08
C PHE A 203 -4.33 8.93 0.10
N VAL A 204 -4.96 8.49 1.19
CA VAL A 204 -5.20 9.35 2.36
C VAL A 204 -3.91 9.64 3.13
N ALA A 205 -2.96 8.71 3.17
CA ALA A 205 -1.65 8.92 3.79
C ALA A 205 -0.79 10.01 3.11
N LYS A 206 -1.19 10.51 1.93
CA LYS A 206 -0.55 11.69 1.32
C LYS A 206 -0.90 12.99 2.05
N TYR A 207 -2.06 13.03 2.71
CA TYR A 207 -2.64 14.26 3.23
C TYR A 207 -2.86 14.23 4.74
N LEU A 208 -3.00 13.03 5.33
CA LEU A 208 -3.18 12.84 6.76
C LEU A 208 -2.05 11.99 7.36
N THR A 209 -1.64 12.35 8.58
CA THR A 209 -0.69 11.58 9.38
C THR A 209 -1.39 10.51 10.21
N VAL A 210 -0.63 9.53 10.71
CA VAL A 210 -1.14 8.51 11.66
C VAL A 210 -1.68 9.14 12.95
N ALA A 211 -1.15 10.31 13.35
CA ALA A 211 -1.63 11.03 14.53
C ALA A 211 -3.02 11.64 14.32
N GLU A 212 -3.32 12.09 13.09
CA GLU A 212 -4.62 12.65 12.71
C GLU A 212 -5.63 11.53 12.41
N LEU A 213 -5.18 10.48 11.72
CA LEU A 213 -5.99 9.33 11.36
C LEU A 213 -5.30 8.02 11.78
N PRO A 214 -5.56 7.54 13.02
CA PRO A 214 -4.97 6.29 13.52
C PRO A 214 -5.30 5.06 12.67
N LEU A 215 -6.39 5.11 11.89
CA LEU A 215 -6.80 4.07 10.95
C LEU A 215 -5.70 3.69 9.95
N LEU A 216 -4.80 4.63 9.61
CA LEU A 216 -3.68 4.39 8.68
C LEU A 216 -2.67 3.35 9.21
N ASP A 217 -2.59 3.18 10.53
CA ASP A 217 -1.69 2.23 11.20
C ASP A 217 -2.47 1.07 11.85
N SER A 218 -3.62 1.36 12.49
CA SER A 218 -4.44 0.34 13.16
C SER A 218 -5.21 -0.56 12.19
N GLY A 219 -5.45 -0.07 10.97
CA GLY A 219 -6.12 -0.81 9.92
C GLY A 219 -7.59 -1.08 10.11
N ILE A 220 -8.13 -1.80 9.13
CA ILE A 220 -9.53 -2.21 9.12
C ILE A 220 -9.68 -3.66 8.63
N VAL A 221 -10.67 -4.35 9.19
CA VAL A 221 -11.08 -5.68 8.70
C VAL A 221 -12.15 -5.51 7.64
N ALA A 222 -11.96 -6.15 6.49
CA ALA A 222 -12.93 -6.20 5.41
C ALA A 222 -13.47 -7.62 5.23
N ALA A 223 -14.76 -7.80 5.44
CA ALA A 223 -15.45 -9.06 5.25
C ALA A 223 -16.13 -9.11 3.88
N VAL A 224 -15.62 -9.97 3.00
CA VAL A 224 -16.20 -10.17 1.65
C VAL A 224 -17.09 -11.41 1.59
N ASN A 225 -17.90 -11.51 0.54
CA ASN A 225 -18.81 -12.64 0.27
C ASN A 225 -19.83 -12.91 1.38
N ARG A 226 -20.30 -11.86 2.06
CA ARG A 226 -21.41 -11.97 3.01
C ARG A 226 -22.69 -12.42 2.29
N LYS A 227 -23.52 -13.22 2.95
CA LYS A 227 -24.74 -13.83 2.34
C LYS A 227 -26.01 -13.55 3.15
N GLU A 228 -25.90 -12.76 4.20
CA GLU A 228 -27.01 -12.40 5.07
C GLU A 228 -27.95 -11.38 4.41
N ASP A 229 -27.46 -10.62 3.44
CA ASP A 229 -28.23 -9.72 2.58
C ASP A 229 -27.58 -9.65 1.18
N VAL A 230 -28.12 -8.84 0.30
CA VAL A 230 -27.67 -8.63 -1.09
C VAL A 230 -27.83 -7.17 -1.49
N CYS A 231 -27.25 -6.78 -2.62
CA CYS A 231 -27.43 -5.43 -3.19
C CYS A 231 -26.95 -4.27 -2.31
N ASN A 232 -26.05 -4.52 -1.36
CA ASN A 232 -25.56 -3.50 -0.46
C ASN A 232 -24.07 -3.72 -0.09
N ALA A 233 -23.49 -2.74 0.58
CA ALA A 233 -22.27 -2.84 1.36
C ALA A 233 -22.42 -1.91 2.57
N PHE A 234 -21.61 -2.09 3.60
CA PHE A 234 -21.66 -1.17 4.74
C PHE A 234 -20.38 -1.17 5.57
N TYR A 235 -20.08 -0.01 6.12
CA TYR A 235 -19.23 0.16 7.28
C TYR A 235 -20.05 0.05 8.57
N GLU A 236 -19.59 -0.77 9.52
CA GLU A 236 -20.17 -0.80 10.86
C GLU A 236 -19.11 -1.23 11.88
N ASN A 237 -19.05 -0.50 13.01
CA ASN A 237 -18.25 -0.82 14.19
C ASN A 237 -16.77 -1.16 13.86
N GLY A 238 -16.12 -0.36 13.01
CA GLY A 238 -14.72 -0.58 12.63
C GLY A 238 -14.49 -1.71 11.63
N SER A 239 -15.51 -2.11 10.87
CA SER A 239 -15.40 -3.17 9.84
C SER A 239 -16.08 -2.78 8.53
N LEU A 240 -15.49 -3.18 7.41
CA LEU A 240 -16.08 -3.06 6.06
C LEU A 240 -16.75 -4.37 5.68
N ASN A 241 -17.95 -4.31 5.11
CA ASN A 241 -18.76 -5.49 4.86
C ASN A 241 -19.33 -5.47 3.44
N PHE A 242 -19.02 -6.51 2.67
CA PHE A 242 -19.39 -6.62 1.26
C PHE A 242 -20.19 -7.90 0.99
N PHE A 243 -21.39 -7.73 0.44
CA PHE A 243 -22.27 -8.84 0.11
C PHE A 243 -21.85 -9.55 -1.19
N ALA A 244 -22.07 -10.86 -1.20
CA ALA A 244 -21.92 -11.69 -2.38
C ALA A 244 -22.99 -11.34 -3.43
N GLN A 245 -22.74 -11.76 -4.67
CA GLN A 245 -23.74 -11.67 -5.73
C GLN A 245 -25.02 -12.39 -5.31
N GLY A 246 -26.17 -11.75 -5.52
CA GLY A 246 -27.46 -12.32 -5.13
C GLY A 246 -28.65 -11.56 -5.69
N LYS A 247 -29.85 -12.08 -5.43
CA LYS A 247 -31.12 -11.53 -5.92
C LYS A 247 -31.90 -10.95 -4.75
N ASP A 248 -32.31 -9.69 -4.83
CA ASP A 248 -33.12 -9.06 -3.81
C ASP A 248 -34.59 -9.53 -3.83
N VAL A 249 -35.37 -9.08 -2.85
CA VAL A 249 -36.79 -9.42 -2.70
C VAL A 249 -37.67 -8.90 -3.83
N GLN A 250 -37.19 -7.92 -4.61
CA GLN A 250 -37.88 -7.33 -5.76
C GLN A 250 -37.48 -8.00 -7.09
N GLY A 251 -36.53 -8.94 -7.03
CA GLY A 251 -36.08 -9.72 -8.18
C GLY A 251 -34.90 -9.10 -8.94
N LYS A 252 -34.31 -8.01 -8.45
CA LYS A 252 -33.08 -7.42 -8.99
C LYS A 252 -31.89 -8.30 -8.60
N THR A 253 -31.06 -8.67 -9.56
CA THR A 253 -29.79 -9.36 -9.28
C THR A 253 -28.69 -8.32 -9.16
N CYS A 254 -27.95 -8.35 -8.06
CA CYS A 254 -26.81 -7.47 -7.81
C CYS A 254 -25.51 -8.23 -7.81
N ALA A 255 -24.45 -7.55 -8.24
CA ALA A 255 -23.10 -8.08 -8.22
C ALA A 255 -22.56 -8.24 -6.79
N ASN A 256 -21.42 -8.92 -6.67
CA ASN A 256 -20.65 -8.91 -5.44
C ASN A 256 -20.07 -7.50 -5.25
N THR A 257 -20.40 -6.83 -4.14
CA THR A 257 -20.07 -5.41 -3.96
C THR A 257 -18.58 -5.17 -3.74
N ALA A 258 -17.80 -6.20 -3.35
CA ALA A 258 -16.34 -6.11 -3.29
C ALA A 258 -15.65 -6.09 -4.67
N LEU A 259 -16.38 -6.38 -5.76
CA LEU A 259 -15.87 -6.26 -7.14
C LEU A 259 -16.10 -4.86 -7.74
N ILE A 260 -16.67 -3.95 -6.96
CA ILE A 260 -16.92 -2.56 -7.34
C ILE A 260 -16.03 -1.71 -6.44
N SER A 261 -14.82 -1.40 -6.91
CA SER A 261 -13.83 -0.62 -6.18
C SER A 261 -14.38 0.74 -5.72
N ASP A 262 -15.27 1.36 -6.49
CA ASP A 262 -16.01 2.56 -6.07
C ASP A 262 -16.75 2.37 -4.74
N VAL A 263 -17.40 1.21 -4.54
CA VAL A 263 -18.11 0.87 -3.30
C VAL A 263 -17.12 0.62 -2.17
N VAL A 264 -16.01 -0.07 -2.46
CA VAL A 264 -14.94 -0.29 -1.45
C VAL A 264 -14.38 1.03 -0.93
N TYR A 265 -14.12 2.00 -1.82
CA TYR A 265 -13.68 3.33 -1.43
C TYR A 265 -14.74 4.09 -0.63
N HIS A 266 -16.01 3.97 -1.00
CA HIS A 266 -17.11 4.60 -0.26
C HIS A 266 -17.19 4.08 1.18
N GLU A 267 -17.18 2.76 1.38
CA GLU A 267 -17.20 2.18 2.74
C GLU A 267 -15.96 2.53 3.55
N TRP A 268 -14.78 2.60 2.91
CA TRP A 268 -13.57 3.05 3.58
C TRP A 268 -13.68 4.53 3.99
N GLY A 269 -14.39 5.36 3.21
CA GLY A 269 -14.70 6.74 3.54
C GLY A 269 -15.55 6.87 4.81
N HIS A 270 -16.51 5.98 5.05
CA HIS A 270 -17.22 5.92 6.34
C HIS A 270 -16.27 5.58 7.50
N ALA A 271 -15.33 4.64 7.31
CA ALA A 271 -14.32 4.35 8.32
C ALA A 271 -13.44 5.58 8.61
N MET A 272 -13.06 6.33 7.58
CA MET A 272 -12.32 7.58 7.75
C MET A 272 -13.13 8.62 8.55
N ASP A 273 -14.40 8.84 8.20
CA ASP A 273 -15.31 9.75 8.91
C ASP A 273 -15.48 9.36 10.39
N ASP A 274 -15.70 8.07 10.66
CA ASP A 274 -15.86 7.55 12.02
C ASP A 274 -14.61 7.76 12.90
N PHE A 275 -13.42 7.65 12.31
CA PHE A 275 -12.16 7.83 13.03
C PHE A 275 -11.71 9.29 13.16
N LEU A 276 -12.14 10.18 12.25
CA LEU A 276 -11.86 11.62 12.31
C LEU A 276 -12.88 12.41 13.13
N GLY A 277 -14.13 11.94 13.18
CA GLY A 277 -15.20 12.65 13.85
C GLY A 277 -15.05 12.72 15.38
N PRO A 278 -15.84 13.57 16.05
CA PRO A 278 -15.68 13.87 17.47
C PRO A 278 -15.77 12.61 18.36
N VAL A 279 -14.76 12.40 19.19
CA VAL A 279 -14.62 11.22 20.04
C VAL A 279 -15.52 11.31 21.28
N ASN A 280 -16.56 10.48 21.36
CA ASN A 280 -17.06 10.02 22.66
C ASN A 280 -17.29 8.51 22.64
N ARG A 281 -16.24 7.74 22.98
CA ARG A 281 -16.29 6.28 23.05
C ARG A 281 -17.00 5.74 24.31
N THR A 282 -17.87 6.53 24.95
CA THR A 282 -18.69 6.10 26.10
C THR A 282 -20.18 5.90 25.76
N ASN A 283 -20.60 6.38 24.59
CA ASN A 283 -21.89 6.12 23.96
C ASN A 283 -21.64 5.56 22.55
N SER A 284 -22.47 4.64 22.10
CA SER A 284 -22.33 3.82 20.88
C SER A 284 -22.45 4.59 19.56
N SER A 285 -21.86 5.79 19.45
CA SER A 285 -21.86 6.64 18.27
C SER A 285 -20.50 7.35 18.21
N THR A 286 -19.55 6.68 17.58
CA THR A 286 -18.27 7.29 17.17
C THR A 286 -18.50 8.09 15.88
N GLY A 287 -17.71 9.15 15.71
CA GLY A 287 -17.43 10.00 14.54
C GLY A 287 -18.53 10.49 13.58
N ILE A 288 -19.46 9.62 13.17
CA ILE A 288 -20.55 9.95 12.26
C ILE A 288 -21.66 10.66 13.02
N THR A 289 -21.77 11.98 12.82
CA THR A 289 -22.77 12.81 13.52
C THR A 289 -23.93 13.25 12.63
N ASP A 290 -23.71 13.27 11.32
CA ASP A 290 -24.71 13.57 10.29
C ASP A 290 -24.58 12.53 9.17
N GLY A 291 -25.65 11.77 8.94
CA GLY A 291 -25.63 10.69 7.96
C GLY A 291 -25.43 11.18 6.52
N ALA A 292 -26.00 12.33 6.15
CA ALA A 292 -25.82 12.89 4.82
C ALA A 292 -24.37 13.36 4.59
N TYR A 293 -23.74 13.92 5.64
CA TYR A 293 -22.33 14.28 5.59
C TYR A 293 -21.43 13.05 5.41
N SER A 294 -21.72 11.97 6.13
CA SER A 294 -20.98 10.71 6.03
C SER A 294 -21.09 10.06 4.66
N GLU A 295 -22.31 9.99 4.10
CA GLU A 295 -22.56 9.54 2.72
C GLU A 295 -21.77 10.38 1.71
N GLY A 296 -21.77 11.71 1.93
CA GLY A 296 -20.97 12.65 1.15
C GLY A 296 -19.47 12.36 1.19
N ILE A 297 -18.90 12.10 2.37
CA ILE A 297 -17.48 11.76 2.53
C ILE A 297 -17.13 10.48 1.77
N GLY A 298 -17.95 9.43 1.92
CA GLY A 298 -17.78 8.17 1.19
C GLY A 298 -17.77 8.39 -0.31
N ASP A 299 -18.74 9.15 -0.82
CA ASP A 299 -18.83 9.47 -2.25
C ASP A 299 -17.67 10.34 -2.75
N ILE A 300 -17.20 11.32 -1.96
CA ILE A 300 -16.05 12.18 -2.32
C ILE A 300 -14.78 11.32 -2.47
N LEU A 301 -14.45 10.49 -1.48
CA LEU A 301 -13.27 9.63 -1.55
C LEU A 301 -13.36 8.69 -2.77
N SER A 302 -14.53 8.06 -2.97
CA SER A 302 -14.78 7.19 -4.11
C SER A 302 -14.57 7.92 -5.44
N SER A 303 -15.14 9.11 -5.58
CA SER A 303 -15.05 9.95 -6.77
C SER A 303 -13.62 10.40 -7.07
N TYR A 304 -12.86 10.80 -6.05
CA TYR A 304 -11.47 11.23 -6.19
C TYR A 304 -10.56 10.07 -6.60
N MET A 305 -10.74 8.90 -5.99
CA MET A 305 -10.03 7.67 -6.36
C MET A 305 -10.36 7.22 -7.79
N ALA A 306 -11.63 7.33 -8.18
CA ALA A 306 -12.12 6.99 -9.52
C ALA A 306 -11.79 8.07 -10.58
N ARG A 307 -11.51 9.30 -10.14
CA ARG A 307 -11.49 10.52 -10.97
C ARG A 307 -12.74 10.65 -11.84
N ALA A 308 -13.90 10.38 -11.26
CA ALA A 308 -15.18 10.37 -11.97
C ALA A 308 -16.36 10.68 -11.05
N PRO A 309 -17.42 11.35 -11.55
CA PRO A 309 -18.55 11.74 -10.72
C PRO A 309 -19.60 10.63 -10.54
N ASN A 310 -19.61 9.64 -11.44
CA ASN A 310 -20.63 8.60 -11.48
C ASN A 310 -20.20 7.41 -10.62
N LEU A 311 -20.91 7.08 -9.54
CA LEU A 311 -20.47 6.14 -8.50
C LEU A 311 -21.30 4.87 -8.47
N GLY A 312 -20.72 3.77 -7.97
CA GLY A 312 -21.44 2.51 -7.75
C GLY A 312 -21.90 1.82 -9.03
N VAL A 313 -21.24 2.12 -10.16
CA VAL A 313 -21.54 1.50 -11.46
C VAL A 313 -21.37 -0.01 -11.35
N GLY A 314 -22.37 -0.80 -11.78
CA GLY A 314 -22.34 -2.26 -11.68
C GLY A 314 -22.98 -2.85 -10.43
N LEU A 315 -23.62 -2.04 -9.56
CA LEU A 315 -24.34 -2.61 -8.41
C LEU A 315 -25.43 -3.60 -8.88
N THR A 316 -26.24 -3.19 -9.86
CA THR A 316 -27.11 -4.11 -10.59
C THR A 316 -26.26 -4.96 -11.54
N LEU A 317 -26.45 -6.28 -11.50
CA LEU A 317 -25.61 -7.21 -12.24
C LEU A 317 -25.69 -6.95 -13.75
N ASN A 318 -24.53 -6.62 -14.34
CA ASN A 318 -24.32 -6.34 -15.78
C ASN A 318 -24.97 -5.03 -16.25
N ASP A 319 -25.27 -4.13 -15.33
CA ASP A 319 -25.79 -2.80 -15.61
C ASP A 319 -24.69 -1.74 -15.41
N LYS A 320 -24.58 -0.80 -16.34
CA LYS A 320 -23.61 0.30 -16.27
C LYS A 320 -24.19 1.58 -15.67
N THR A 321 -25.45 1.56 -15.27
CA THR A 321 -26.10 2.69 -14.60
C THR A 321 -25.42 2.97 -13.27
N GLU A 322 -25.07 4.23 -13.03
CA GLU A 322 -24.54 4.67 -11.75
C GLU A 322 -25.61 4.64 -10.65
N LEU A 323 -25.18 4.37 -9.42
CA LEU A 323 -26.05 4.48 -8.24
C LEU A 323 -26.27 5.95 -7.87
N ARG A 324 -25.20 6.75 -7.97
CA ARG A 324 -25.16 8.17 -7.60
C ARG A 324 -24.26 8.95 -8.54
N ASN A 325 -24.50 10.25 -8.68
CA ASN A 325 -23.72 11.13 -9.55
C ASN A 325 -23.41 12.46 -8.86
N LEU A 326 -22.13 12.73 -8.62
CA LEU A 326 -21.66 13.98 -8.01
C LEU A 326 -21.72 15.18 -8.97
N GLN A 327 -21.83 14.94 -10.27
CA GLN A 327 -22.14 16.00 -11.23
C GLN A 327 -23.65 16.27 -11.21
N ASN A 328 -24.09 17.08 -10.25
CA ASN A 328 -25.51 17.37 -10.01
C ASN A 328 -25.74 18.84 -9.67
N THR A 329 -27.00 19.21 -9.44
CA THR A 329 -27.40 20.58 -9.05
C THR A 329 -28.11 20.62 -7.69
N ARG A 330 -27.85 19.64 -6.82
CA ARG A 330 -28.44 19.54 -5.48
C ARG A 330 -27.97 20.72 -4.63
N LYS A 331 -28.85 21.23 -3.77
CA LYS A 331 -28.57 22.39 -2.92
C LYS A 331 -29.17 22.18 -1.54
N HIS A 332 -28.57 22.81 -0.54
CA HIS A 332 -29.16 22.91 0.79
C HIS A 332 -30.13 24.12 0.86
N PRO A 333 -31.29 24.00 1.52
CA PRO A 333 -31.87 22.76 2.05
C PRO A 333 -32.47 21.88 0.94
N PRO A 334 -32.61 20.55 1.16
CA PRO A 334 -33.26 19.66 0.20
C PRO A 334 -34.67 20.12 -0.16
N ALA A 335 -35.08 19.94 -1.43
CA ALA A 335 -36.35 20.49 -1.91
C ALA A 335 -37.59 19.69 -1.47
N ASN A 336 -37.42 18.43 -1.08
CA ASN A 336 -38.49 17.51 -0.71
C ASN A 336 -37.94 16.33 0.12
N ALA A 337 -38.85 15.51 0.66
CA ALA A 337 -38.50 14.38 1.53
C ALA A 337 -37.60 13.33 0.87
N ARG A 338 -37.68 13.15 -0.46
CA ARG A 338 -36.78 12.24 -1.18
C ARG A 338 -35.35 12.79 -1.17
N GLU A 339 -35.19 14.09 -1.35
CA GLU A 339 -33.87 14.74 -1.30
C GLU A 339 -33.33 14.89 0.13
N SER A 340 -34.19 14.75 1.14
CA SER A 340 -33.79 14.73 2.56
C SER A 340 -33.31 13.36 3.03
N GLU A 341 -33.48 12.31 2.21
CA GLU A 341 -32.91 10.99 2.47
C GLU A 341 -31.38 11.09 2.49
N VAL A 342 -30.69 10.41 3.41
CA VAL A 342 -29.27 10.68 3.69
C VAL A 342 -28.36 10.48 2.48
N HIS A 343 -28.61 9.45 1.65
CA HIS A 343 -27.81 9.18 0.45
C HIS A 343 -28.07 10.24 -0.63
N GLU A 344 -29.30 10.75 -0.75
CA GLU A 344 -29.64 11.82 -1.69
C GLU A 344 -29.19 13.21 -1.21
N ALA A 345 -29.21 13.46 0.11
CA ALA A 345 -28.76 14.69 0.73
C ALA A 345 -27.22 14.80 0.70
N GLY A 346 -26.50 13.68 0.82
CA GLY A 346 -25.03 13.63 0.70
C GLY A 346 -24.51 14.11 -0.66
N LEU A 347 -25.31 14.02 -1.72
CA LEU A 347 -24.99 14.57 -3.04
C LEU A 347 -24.80 16.09 -3.05
N ILE A 348 -25.31 16.82 -2.05
CA ILE A 348 -25.10 18.27 -1.92
C ILE A 348 -23.62 18.56 -1.66
N ILE A 349 -23.03 17.93 -0.65
CA ILE A 349 -21.61 18.13 -0.34
C ILE A 349 -20.72 17.41 -1.35
N GLY A 350 -21.07 16.20 -1.76
CA GLY A 350 -20.33 15.46 -2.77
C GLY A 350 -20.25 16.23 -4.09
N GLY A 351 -21.35 16.85 -4.52
CA GLY A 351 -21.37 17.68 -5.72
C GLY A 351 -20.52 18.94 -5.60
N ALA A 352 -20.53 19.61 -4.44
CA ALA A 352 -19.68 20.77 -4.20
C ALA A 352 -18.18 20.43 -4.28
N PHE A 353 -17.76 19.30 -3.72
CA PHE A 353 -16.37 18.84 -3.79
C PHE A 353 -15.99 18.33 -5.18
N TRP A 354 -16.92 17.73 -5.93
CA TRP A 354 -16.70 17.41 -7.34
C TRP A 354 -16.51 18.67 -8.20
N ASP A 355 -17.33 19.70 -7.99
CA ASP A 355 -17.14 21.01 -8.63
C ASP A 355 -15.76 21.61 -8.29
N MET A 356 -15.33 21.51 -7.03
CA MET A 356 -13.98 21.93 -6.61
C MET A 356 -12.87 21.15 -7.34
N PHE A 357 -12.97 19.81 -7.38
CA PHE A 357 -12.04 18.93 -8.10
C PHE A 357 -11.91 19.29 -9.58
N THR A 358 -13.04 19.49 -10.25
CA THR A 358 -13.06 19.81 -11.68
C THR A 358 -12.50 21.21 -11.97
N LEU A 359 -12.84 22.20 -11.14
CA LEU A 359 -12.33 23.57 -11.26
C LEU A 359 -10.81 23.64 -11.02
N LEU A 360 -10.31 23.01 -9.95
CA LEU A 360 -8.87 22.98 -9.66
C LEU A 360 -8.10 22.21 -10.73
N SER A 361 -8.63 21.08 -11.20
CA SER A 361 -8.06 20.33 -12.34
C SER A 361 -7.99 21.15 -13.62
N SER A 362 -9.01 21.98 -13.89
CA SER A 362 -9.00 22.88 -15.05
C SER A 362 -7.98 24.02 -14.91
N LEU A 363 -7.76 24.52 -13.70
CA LEU A 363 -6.88 25.66 -13.44
C LEU A 363 -5.40 25.27 -13.36
N HIS A 364 -5.11 24.14 -12.74
CA HIS A 364 -3.74 23.71 -12.41
C HIS A 364 -3.27 22.49 -13.21
N GLY A 365 -4.14 21.93 -14.07
CA GLY A 365 -3.90 20.68 -14.77
C GLY A 365 -4.36 19.47 -13.96
N ALA A 366 -4.59 18.34 -14.64
CA ALA A 366 -5.29 17.18 -14.08
C ALA A 366 -4.63 16.58 -12.83
N GLU A 367 -3.30 16.50 -12.78
CA GLU A 367 -2.61 15.92 -11.62
C GLU A 367 -2.54 16.91 -10.45
N GLN A 368 -2.04 18.13 -10.69
CA GLN A 368 -1.89 19.12 -9.62
C GLN A 368 -3.24 19.59 -9.07
N GLY A 369 -4.24 19.75 -9.93
CA GLY A 369 -5.58 20.16 -9.49
C GLY A 369 -6.29 19.06 -8.69
N ALA A 370 -6.07 17.79 -9.03
CA ALA A 370 -6.57 16.67 -8.23
C ALA A 370 -5.87 16.51 -6.88
N ASP A 371 -4.60 16.93 -6.77
CA ASP A 371 -3.82 16.90 -5.53
C ASP A 371 -4.19 18.06 -4.58
N LEU A 372 -4.60 19.21 -5.14
CA LEU A 372 -5.08 20.37 -4.39
C LEU A 372 -6.54 20.24 -3.91
N ALA A 373 -7.36 19.48 -4.63
CA ALA A 373 -8.77 19.27 -4.33
C ALA A 373 -8.97 18.19 -3.26
#